data_AF-P09984-F1
#
_entry.id   AF-P09984-F1
#
_cell.length_a   1.000
_cell.length_b   1.000
_cell.length_c   1.000
_cell.angle_alpha   90.00
_cell.angle_beta   90.00
_cell.angle_gamma   90.00
#
_symmetry.space_group_name_H-M   'P 1'
#
loop_
_entity.id
_entity.type
_entity.pdbx_description
1 polymer ?
#
loop_
_entity_poly.entity_id
_entity_poly.type
_entity_poly.pdbx_seq_one_letter_code
_entity_poly.pdbx_strand_id
1 'polypeptide(L)'
;MNRNNPLEVLGHVSWLWASSPLHRNWPVSLFAINVLPAIRANQYALLTRDNYPVAYCSWANLSLENEIKYLNDVTSLVAEDWTSGDRKWFIVWIAPFGDNGALYKYMRKKFPDELFRAIRVDPKTHVGKVSEFHGGKIDKQLANKIFKQYHHELITEVKNKSDFNFSLTG
;
A
#
# COMPACT_ATOMS: atom_id res chain seq x y z
N MET A 1 18.65 -11.03 0.93
CA MET A 1 18.43 -10.39 -0.39
C MET A 1 19.66 -9.54 -0.65
N ASN A 2 20.30 -9.66 -1.82
CA ASN A 2 21.21 -8.61 -2.26
C ASN A 2 20.42 -7.30 -2.17
N ARG A 3 20.94 -6.34 -1.42
CA ARG A 3 20.35 -5.00 -1.37
C ARG A 3 20.56 -4.42 -2.76
N ASN A 4 19.56 -4.54 -3.62
CA ASN A 4 19.59 -3.88 -4.93
C ASN A 4 19.89 -2.40 -4.69
N ASN A 5 20.73 -1.82 -5.55
CA ASN A 5 21.05 -0.41 -5.46
C ASN A 5 19.73 0.40 -5.42
N PRO A 6 19.54 1.35 -4.49
CA PRO A 6 18.31 2.16 -4.47
C PRO A 6 17.93 2.77 -5.82
N LEU A 7 18.91 3.16 -6.63
CA LEU A 7 18.69 3.68 -7.99
C LEU A 7 18.26 2.59 -8.98
N GLU A 8 18.76 1.37 -8.84
CA GLU A 8 18.33 0.23 -9.65
C GLU A 8 16.88 -0.16 -9.33
N VAL A 9 16.53 -0.20 -8.04
CA VAL A 9 15.14 -0.41 -7.61
C VAL A 9 14.25 0.69 -8.18
N LEU A 10 14.67 1.95 -8.09
CA LEU A 10 13.93 3.08 -8.65
C LEU A 10 13.71 2.92 -10.17
N GLY A 11 14.72 2.46 -10.91
CA GLY A 11 14.63 2.16 -12.35
C GLY A 11 13.66 1.02 -12.67
N HIS A 12 13.65 -0.05 -11.87
CA HIS A 12 12.68 -1.13 -12.04
C HIS A 12 11.25 -0.67 -11.77
N VAL A 13 11.04 0.13 -10.72
CA VAL A 13 9.72 0.65 -10.36
C VAL A 13 9.25 1.68 -11.37
N SER A 14 10.13 2.52 -11.92
CA SER A 14 9.76 3.50 -12.96
C SER A 14 9.34 2.82 -14.26
N TRP A 15 10.00 1.75 -14.66
CA TRP A 15 9.58 0.93 -15.81
C TRP A 15 8.19 0.31 -15.58
N LEU A 16 7.94 -0.22 -14.37
CA LEU A 16 6.64 -0.81 -14.01
C LEU A 16 5.54 0.26 -13.99
N TRP A 17 5.86 1.44 -13.45
CA TRP A 17 4.97 2.60 -13.38
C TRP A 17 4.56 3.06 -14.78
N ALA A 18 5.53 3.23 -15.70
CA ALA A 18 5.29 3.61 -17.09
C ALA A 18 4.48 2.55 -17.86
N SER A 19 4.63 1.28 -17.50
CA SER A 19 3.91 0.16 -18.12
C SER A 19 2.49 -0.02 -17.57
N SER A 20 2.14 0.61 -16.44
CA SER A 20 0.83 0.47 -15.80
C SER A 20 -0.18 1.46 -16.38
N PRO A 21 -1.33 1.02 -16.95
CA PRO A 21 -2.36 1.94 -17.43
C PRO A 21 -2.88 2.91 -16.36
N LEU A 22 -2.87 2.50 -15.09
CA LEU A 22 -3.30 3.32 -13.96
C LEU A 22 -2.27 4.42 -13.63
N HIS A 23 -0.99 4.05 -13.57
CA HIS A 23 0.07 4.91 -13.02
C HIS A 23 0.79 5.75 -14.08
N ARG A 24 0.82 5.32 -15.35
CA ARG A 24 1.65 5.94 -16.39
C ARG A 24 1.38 7.43 -16.65
N ASN A 25 0.18 7.91 -16.32
CA ASN A 25 -0.23 9.30 -16.49
C ASN A 25 -0.12 10.13 -15.21
N TRP A 26 0.27 9.52 -14.08
CA TRP A 26 0.46 10.22 -12.82
C TRP A 26 1.77 11.02 -12.82
N PRO A 27 1.81 12.18 -12.15
CA PRO A 27 2.99 13.03 -12.17
C PRO A 27 4.17 12.38 -11.45
N VAL A 28 5.38 12.76 -11.85
CA VAL A 28 6.64 12.28 -11.23
C VAL A 28 6.69 12.60 -9.73
N SER A 29 6.05 13.68 -9.29
CA SER A 29 5.90 13.99 -7.86
C SER A 29 5.17 12.87 -7.11
N LEU A 30 4.09 12.31 -7.68
CA LEU A 30 3.35 11.21 -7.09
C LEU A 30 4.15 9.90 -7.09
N PHE A 31 4.95 9.67 -8.13
CA PHE A 31 5.93 8.57 -8.13
C PHE A 31 6.94 8.74 -6.99
N ALA A 32 7.54 9.92 -6.85
CA ALA A 32 8.58 10.18 -5.85
C ALA A 32 8.09 9.96 -4.42
N ILE A 33 6.94 10.52 -4.04
CA ILE A 33 6.43 10.40 -2.66
C ILE A 33 5.98 8.97 -2.31
N ASN A 34 5.58 8.17 -3.30
CA ASN A 34 5.10 6.80 -3.07
C ASN A 34 6.18 5.72 -3.20
N VAL A 35 7.33 6.04 -3.80
CA VAL A 35 8.39 5.06 -4.09
C VAL A 35 9.66 5.33 -3.28
N LEU A 36 10.11 6.59 -3.14
CA LEU A 36 11.35 6.89 -2.43
C LEU A 36 11.29 6.51 -0.94
N PRO A 37 10.20 6.81 -0.19
CA PRO A 37 10.08 6.35 1.20
C PRO A 37 10.06 4.82 1.34
N ALA A 38 9.38 4.13 0.41
CA ALA A 38 9.33 2.66 0.40
C ALA A 38 10.73 2.05 0.26
N ILE A 39 11.55 2.58 -0.64
CA ILE A 39 12.93 2.14 -0.85
C ILE A 39 13.77 2.45 0.39
N ARG A 40 13.64 3.67 0.95
CA ARG A 40 14.37 4.09 2.16
C ARG A 40 14.05 3.20 3.36
N ALA A 41 12.78 2.88 3.58
CA ALA A 41 12.31 2.02 4.65
C ALA A 41 12.46 0.51 4.35
N ASN A 42 12.89 0.15 3.14
CA ASN A 42 12.92 -1.24 2.65
C ASN A 42 11.55 -1.96 2.77
N GLN A 43 10.46 -1.22 2.56
CA GLN A 43 9.08 -1.69 2.65
C GLN A 43 8.47 -1.88 1.26
N TYR A 44 9.11 -2.73 0.46
CA TYR A 44 8.64 -3.08 -0.87
C TYR A 44 8.91 -4.56 -1.20
N ALA A 45 8.19 -5.04 -2.20
CA ALA A 45 8.44 -6.29 -2.88
C ALA A 45 8.55 -6.02 -4.37
N LEU A 46 9.59 -6.56 -4.99
CA LEU A 46 9.83 -6.50 -6.44
C LEU A 46 10.00 -7.92 -6.93
N LEU A 47 9.18 -8.33 -7.89
CA LEU A 47 9.31 -9.61 -8.58
C LEU A 47 9.91 -9.37 -9.95
N THR A 48 10.87 -10.21 -10.31
CA THR A 48 11.49 -10.23 -11.63
C THR A 48 11.28 -11.59 -12.29
N ARG A 49 11.23 -11.60 -13.62
CA ARG A 49 11.27 -12.79 -14.48
C ARG A 49 12.28 -12.51 -15.58
N ASP A 50 13.27 -13.37 -15.73
CA ASP A 50 14.35 -13.21 -16.72
C ASP A 50 15.06 -11.84 -16.62
N ASN A 51 15.32 -11.37 -15.39
CA ASN A 51 15.87 -10.06 -15.05
C ASN A 51 15.00 -8.83 -15.40
N TYR A 52 13.79 -9.03 -15.95
CA TYR A 52 12.83 -7.95 -16.12
C TYR A 52 11.92 -7.85 -14.90
N PRO A 53 11.69 -6.64 -14.35
CA PRO A 53 10.67 -6.45 -13.32
C PRO A 53 9.30 -6.83 -13.90
N VAL A 54 8.43 -7.46 -13.13
CA VAL A 54 7.08 -7.85 -13.60
C VAL A 54 5.98 -7.45 -12.62
N ALA A 55 6.33 -7.29 -11.35
CA ALA A 55 5.41 -6.80 -10.33
C ALA A 55 6.15 -6.07 -9.21
N TYR A 56 5.49 -5.07 -8.64
CA TYR A 56 5.96 -4.30 -7.49
C TYR A 56 4.79 -4.00 -6.56
N CYS A 57 5.04 -4.07 -5.26
CA CYS A 57 4.23 -3.35 -4.30
C CYS A 57 5.09 -2.70 -3.21
N SER A 58 4.52 -1.67 -2.59
CA SER A 58 5.06 -1.06 -1.38
C SER A 58 4.00 -0.98 -0.31
N TRP A 59 4.44 -0.90 0.94
CA TRP A 59 3.55 -0.71 2.07
C TRP A 59 4.13 0.27 3.09
N ALA A 60 3.23 0.93 3.82
CA ALA A 60 3.54 1.72 4.99
C ALA A 60 2.98 1.01 6.24
N ASN A 61 3.70 1.08 7.36
CA ASN A 61 3.20 0.67 8.67
C ASN A 61 2.86 1.94 9.45
N LEU A 62 1.58 2.28 9.51
CA LEU A 62 1.12 3.56 10.03
C LEU A 62 0.69 3.45 11.49
N SER A 63 0.89 4.53 12.25
CA SER A 63 0.11 4.77 13.47
C SER A 63 -1.35 5.05 13.12
N LEU A 64 -2.25 5.05 14.11
CA LEU A 64 -3.63 5.47 13.90
C LEU A 64 -3.73 6.92 13.41
N GLU A 65 -2.91 7.82 13.96
CA GLU A 65 -2.82 9.22 13.53
C GLU A 65 -2.43 9.33 12.06
N ASN A 66 -1.38 8.62 11.63
CA ASN A 66 -0.91 8.67 10.25
C ASN A 66 -1.82 7.91 9.28
N GLU A 67 -2.56 6.90 9.75
CA GLU A 67 -3.65 6.31 8.97
C GLU A 67 -4.75 7.34 8.68
N ILE A 68 -5.19 8.11 9.68
CA ILE A 68 -6.23 9.13 9.52
C ILE A 68 -5.77 10.19 8.52
N LYS A 69 -4.53 10.66 8.69
CA LYS A 69 -3.87 11.59 7.77
C LYS A 69 -3.86 11.04 6.33
N TYR A 70 -3.48 9.77 6.14
CA TYR A 70 -3.45 9.12 4.83
C TYR A 70 -4.84 8.92 4.21
N LEU A 71 -5.85 8.57 4.99
CA LEU A 71 -7.23 8.40 4.50
C LEU A 71 -7.83 9.75 4.06
N ASN A 72 -7.49 10.83 4.76
CA ASN A 72 -7.90 12.18 4.39
C ASN A 72 -7.23 12.68 3.12
N ASP A 73 -5.94 12.41 2.97
CA ASP A 73 -5.15 12.77 1.78
C ASP A 73 -4.11 11.68 1.52
N VAL A 74 -4.28 10.96 0.42
CA VAL A 74 -3.40 9.86 0.02
C VAL A 74 -1.98 10.31 -0.36
N THR A 75 -1.75 11.61 -0.49
CA THR A 75 -0.45 12.22 -0.79
C THR A 75 0.26 12.80 0.44
N SER A 76 -0.37 12.72 1.60
CA SER A 76 0.08 13.40 2.83
C SER A 76 1.27 12.75 3.54
N LEU A 77 1.57 11.47 3.25
CA LEU A 77 2.60 10.71 3.95
C LEU A 77 4.01 11.25 3.65
N VAL A 78 4.76 11.55 4.71
CA VAL A 78 6.21 11.83 4.64
C VAL A 78 7.02 10.57 4.97
N ALA A 79 8.33 10.59 4.76
CA ALA A 79 9.16 9.39 4.88
C ALA A 79 9.10 8.73 6.27
N GLU A 80 9.01 9.54 7.33
CA GLU A 80 8.94 9.10 8.71
C GLU A 80 7.61 8.40 9.04
N ASP A 81 6.53 8.76 8.35
CA ASP A 81 5.20 8.19 8.58
C ASP A 81 5.15 6.69 8.22
N TRP A 82 5.99 6.25 7.26
CA TRP A 82 5.99 4.89 6.73
C TRP A 82 6.31 3.80 7.75
N THR A 83 6.92 4.16 8.87
CA THR A 83 7.31 3.24 9.95
C THR A 83 6.76 3.67 11.31
N SER A 84 5.69 4.46 11.30
CA SER A 84 5.14 5.10 12.51
C SER A 84 4.30 4.17 13.40
N GLY A 85 3.91 2.99 12.92
CA GLY A 85 3.12 2.05 13.70
C GLY A 85 3.06 0.65 13.10
N ASP A 86 1.96 -0.06 13.32
CA ASP A 86 1.75 -1.46 12.95
C ASP A 86 0.61 -1.66 11.93
N ARG A 87 -0.14 -0.61 11.59
CA ARG A 87 -1.30 -0.67 10.70
C ARG A 87 -0.83 -0.65 9.25
N LYS A 88 -0.71 -1.82 8.63
CA LYS A 88 -0.10 -1.95 7.30
C LYS A 88 -1.07 -1.54 6.19
N TRP A 89 -0.60 -0.67 5.31
CA TRP A 89 -1.32 -0.21 4.11
C TRP A 89 -0.46 -0.44 2.88
N PHE A 90 -0.99 -1.13 1.87
CA PHE A 90 -0.40 -1.11 0.54
C PHE A 90 -0.58 0.28 -0.06
N ILE A 91 0.53 0.90 -0.44
CA ILE A 91 0.58 2.26 -1.00
C ILE A 91 0.63 2.21 -2.52
N VAL A 92 1.46 1.32 -3.08
CA VAL A 92 1.55 1.08 -4.52
C VAL A 92 1.39 -0.41 -4.80
N TRP A 93 0.64 -0.73 -5.84
CA TRP A 93 0.50 -2.10 -6.35
C TRP A 93 0.49 -2.09 -7.88
N ILE A 94 1.53 -2.64 -8.50
CA ILE A 94 1.74 -2.60 -9.94
C ILE A 94 2.11 -4.01 -10.42
N ALA A 95 1.29 -4.61 -11.29
CA ALA A 95 1.61 -5.87 -11.97
C ALA A 95 0.99 -5.88 -13.39
N PRO A 96 1.54 -5.09 -14.32
CA PRO A 96 0.88 -4.77 -15.59
C PRO A 96 0.89 -5.93 -16.61
N PHE A 97 1.65 -6.99 -16.35
CA PHE A 97 1.79 -8.16 -17.25
C PHE A 97 1.04 -9.40 -16.76
N GLY A 98 0.11 -9.25 -15.81
CA GLY A 98 -0.71 -10.35 -15.29
C GLY A 98 -0.20 -10.98 -13.99
N ASP A 99 0.91 -10.50 -13.43
CA ASP A 99 1.58 -11.07 -12.25
C ASP A 99 0.91 -10.73 -10.90
N ASN A 100 -0.32 -10.19 -10.90
CA ASN A 100 -1.06 -9.88 -9.68
C ASN A 100 -1.18 -11.10 -8.74
N GLY A 101 -1.49 -12.28 -9.31
CA GLY A 101 -1.61 -13.51 -8.53
C GLY A 101 -0.29 -13.99 -7.94
N ALA A 102 0.82 -13.81 -8.67
CA ALA A 102 2.16 -14.16 -8.19
C ALA A 102 2.58 -13.22 -7.05
N LEU A 103 2.39 -11.90 -7.23
CA LEU A 103 2.68 -10.90 -6.19
C LEU A 103 1.82 -11.10 -4.94
N TYR A 104 0.51 -11.36 -5.10
CA TYR A 104 -0.38 -11.66 -3.99
C TYR A 104 0.07 -12.90 -3.20
N LYS A 105 0.34 -14.02 -3.89
CA LYS A 105 0.84 -15.25 -3.25
C LYS A 105 2.18 -15.02 -2.55
N TYR A 106 3.09 -14.26 -3.17
CA TYR A 106 4.36 -13.90 -2.56
C TYR A 106 4.15 -13.13 -1.25
N MET A 107 3.29 -12.12 -1.24
CA MET A 107 3.02 -11.32 -0.05
C MET A 107 2.33 -12.13 1.05
N ARG A 108 1.36 -12.98 0.70
CA ARG A 108 0.72 -13.93 1.64
C ARG A 108 1.73 -14.86 2.32
N LYS A 109 2.77 -15.28 1.60
CA LYS A 109 3.83 -16.15 2.12
C LYS A 109 4.85 -15.37 2.95
N LYS A 110 5.23 -14.17 2.51
CA LYS A 110 6.19 -13.29 3.19
C LYS A 110 5.66 -12.79 4.53
N PHE A 111 4.37 -12.51 4.60
CA PHE A 111 3.69 -11.99 5.78
C PHE A 111 2.55 -12.92 6.17
N PRO A 112 2.86 -14.12 6.68
CA PRO A 112 1.84 -15.16 6.91
C PRO A 112 0.85 -14.79 8.02
N ASP A 113 1.28 -13.99 9.00
CA ASP A 113 0.56 -13.68 10.23
C ASP A 113 0.18 -12.19 10.33
N GLU A 114 0.12 -11.49 9.20
CA GLU A 114 -0.08 -10.03 9.16
C GLU A 114 -1.34 -9.64 8.38
N LEU A 115 -1.86 -8.44 8.65
CA LEU A 115 -2.99 -7.85 7.96
C LEU A 115 -2.58 -6.59 7.20
N PHE A 116 -3.19 -6.38 6.04
CA PHE A 116 -2.96 -5.23 5.18
C PHE A 116 -4.30 -4.64 4.73
N ARG A 117 -4.31 -3.33 4.52
CA ARG A 117 -5.38 -2.63 3.80
C ARG A 117 -4.84 -1.91 2.58
N ALA A 118 -5.71 -1.50 1.66
CA ALA A 118 -5.35 -0.68 0.51
C ALA A 118 -6.55 0.19 0.11
N ILE A 119 -6.28 1.37 -0.43
CA ILE A 119 -7.30 2.18 -1.11
C ILE A 119 -7.30 1.76 -2.58
N ARG A 120 -8.37 1.14 -3.05
CA ARG A 120 -8.59 0.88 -4.48
C ARG A 120 -9.21 2.12 -5.10
N VAL A 121 -8.46 2.78 -5.98
CA VAL A 121 -8.93 3.93 -6.74
C VAL A 121 -9.72 3.46 -7.96
N ASP A 122 -10.87 4.09 -8.23
CA ASP A 122 -11.52 4.01 -9.53
C ASP A 122 -11.02 5.17 -10.40
N PRO A 123 -10.35 4.94 -11.54
CA PRO A 123 -9.85 6.00 -12.40
C PRO A 123 -10.93 6.95 -12.94
N LYS A 124 -12.20 6.53 -12.93
CA LYS A 124 -13.34 7.29 -13.45
C LYS A 124 -14.00 8.16 -12.40
N THR A 125 -13.69 7.98 -11.11
CA THR A 125 -14.34 8.70 -10.02
C THR A 125 -13.32 9.21 -9.01
N HIS A 126 -13.74 10.09 -8.10
CA HIS A 126 -12.94 10.49 -6.94
C HIS A 126 -13.15 9.55 -5.74
N VAL A 127 -13.71 8.36 -5.97
CA VAL A 127 -14.06 7.42 -4.90
C VAL A 127 -12.98 6.35 -4.79
N GLY A 128 -12.40 6.23 -3.60
CA GLY A 128 -11.55 5.12 -3.20
C GLY A 128 -12.32 4.15 -2.30
N LYS A 129 -12.13 2.85 -2.50
CA LYS A 129 -12.67 1.82 -1.60
C LYS A 129 -11.56 1.15 -0.82
N VAL A 130 -11.70 1.08 0.51
CA VAL A 130 -10.80 0.29 1.36
C VAL A 130 -11.01 -1.20 1.06
N SER A 131 -9.91 -1.90 0.80
CA SER A 131 -9.86 -3.35 0.66
C SER A 131 -8.93 -3.95 1.70
N GLU A 132 -9.30 -5.12 2.19
CA GLU A 132 -8.63 -5.81 3.28
C GLU A 132 -7.98 -7.11 2.80
N PHE A 133 -6.79 -7.40 3.30
CA PHE A 133 -5.99 -8.56 2.93
C PHE A 133 -5.32 -9.13 4.17
N HIS A 134 -5.30 -10.46 4.30
CA HIS A 134 -4.69 -11.13 5.44
C HIS A 134 -3.64 -12.13 4.96
N GLY A 135 -2.65 -12.40 5.80
CA GLY A 135 -1.56 -13.33 5.55
C GLY A 135 -1.99 -14.79 5.33
N GLY A 136 -1.06 -15.60 4.82
CA GLY A 136 -1.25 -17.02 4.50
C GLY A 136 -1.83 -17.88 5.62
N LYS A 137 -1.49 -17.59 6.89
CA LYS A 137 -1.83 -18.39 8.07
C LYS A 137 -2.99 -17.84 8.90
N ILE A 138 -3.44 -16.61 8.62
CA ILE A 138 -4.59 -16.04 9.32
C ILE A 138 -5.89 -16.59 8.70
N ASP A 139 -6.73 -17.21 9.52
CA ASP A 139 -8.10 -17.55 9.14
C ASP A 139 -8.96 -16.30 8.91
N LYS A 140 -9.90 -16.40 7.97
CA LYS A 140 -10.75 -15.28 7.55
C LYS A 140 -11.60 -14.70 8.69
N GLN A 141 -12.09 -15.53 9.63
CA GLN A 141 -12.90 -15.03 10.75
C GLN A 141 -12.06 -14.21 11.72
N LEU A 142 -10.85 -14.68 12.04
CA LEU A 142 -9.90 -13.93 12.86
C LEU A 142 -9.50 -12.62 12.18
N ALA A 143 -9.20 -12.65 10.88
CA ALA A 143 -8.89 -11.45 10.10
C ALA A 143 -10.02 -10.42 10.19
N ASN A 144 -11.26 -10.84 9.93
CA ASN A 144 -12.44 -9.98 10.00
C ASN A 144 -12.64 -9.38 11.41
N LYS A 145 -12.36 -10.13 12.47
CA LYS A 145 -12.44 -9.63 13.85
C LYS A 145 -11.44 -8.49 14.08
N ILE A 146 -10.20 -8.64 13.63
CA ILE A 146 -9.15 -7.63 13.78
C ILE A 146 -9.46 -6.39 12.93
N PHE A 147 -9.91 -6.57 11.68
CA PHE A 147 -10.31 -5.44 10.84
C PHE A 147 -11.48 -4.64 11.42
N LYS A 148 -12.47 -5.30 12.03
CA LYS A 148 -13.54 -4.60 12.76
C LYS A 148 -13.00 -3.78 13.93
N GLN A 149 -11.99 -4.28 14.64
CA GLN A 149 -11.34 -3.51 15.70
C GLN A 149 -10.62 -2.28 15.12
N TYR A 150 -9.82 -2.45 14.05
CA TYR A 150 -9.17 -1.33 13.37
C TYR A 150 -10.16 -0.25 12.93
N HIS A 151 -11.30 -0.67 12.37
CA HIS A 151 -12.36 0.24 11.96
C HIS A 151 -13.02 0.96 13.14
N HIS A 152 -13.24 0.25 14.26
CA HIS A 152 -13.79 0.86 15.48
C HIS A 152 -12.86 1.91 16.08
N GLU A 153 -11.56 1.63 16.17
CA GLU A 153 -10.54 2.57 16.62
C GLU A 153 -10.50 3.81 15.72
N LEU A 154 -10.53 3.59 14.40
CA LEU A 154 -10.55 4.66 13.40
C LEU A 154 -11.77 5.58 13.57
N ILE A 155 -12.98 5.01 13.61
CA ILE A 155 -14.22 5.79 13.79
C ILE A 155 -14.17 6.57 15.10
N THR A 156 -13.71 5.94 16.18
CA THR A 156 -13.67 6.57 17.51
C THR A 156 -12.78 7.81 17.49
N GLU A 157 -11.62 7.73 16.84
CA GLU A 157 -10.67 8.84 16.74
C GLU A 157 -11.14 9.96 15.80
N VAL A 158 -11.79 9.62 14.67
CA VAL A 158 -12.24 10.63 13.70
C VAL A 158 -13.59 11.26 14.03
N LYS A 159 -14.40 10.66 14.92
CA LYS A 159 -15.75 11.16 15.25
C LYS A 159 -15.76 12.63 15.71
N ASN A 160 -14.65 13.11 16.29
CA ASN A 160 -14.51 14.47 16.77
C ASN A 160 -13.68 15.38 15.84
N LYS A 161 -13.24 14.88 14.68
CA LYS A 161 -12.46 15.64 13.69
C LYS A 161 -13.39 16.23 12.64
N SER A 162 -13.56 17.56 12.65
CA SER A 162 -14.43 18.27 11.71
C SER A 162 -13.88 18.34 10.28
N ASP A 163 -12.59 18.07 10.09
CA ASP A 163 -11.83 18.14 8.84
C ASP A 163 -11.64 16.77 8.17
N PHE A 164 -12.23 15.70 8.71
CA PHE A 164 -12.13 14.36 8.15
C PHE A 164 -13.06 14.18 6.95
N ASN A 165 -12.49 13.99 5.76
CA ASN A 165 -13.21 13.99 4.48
C ASN A 165 -13.48 12.59 3.92
N PHE A 166 -12.89 11.55 4.50
CA PHE A 166 -13.06 10.19 4.01
C PHE A 166 -14.39 9.59 4.51
N SER A 167 -15.25 9.11 3.61
CA SER A 167 -16.49 8.43 4.02
C SER A 167 -16.18 7.04 4.58
N LEU A 168 -16.51 6.81 5.85
CA LEU A 168 -16.33 5.52 6.52
C LEU A 168 -17.54 4.59 6.39
N THR A 169 -18.55 4.94 5.59
CA THR A 169 -19.71 4.07 5.37
C THR A 169 -19.31 2.89 4.48
N GLY A 170 -19.26 1.70 5.06
CA GLY A 170 -19.12 0.41 4.36
C GLY A 170 -20.42 -0.38 4.36
#